data_AF-A0A6G9S903-F1
#
_entry.id   AF-A0A6G9S903-F1
#
_cell.length_a   1.000
_cell.length_b   1.000
_cell.length_c   1.000
_cell.angle_alpha   90.00
_cell.angle_beta   90.00
_cell.angle_gamma   90.00
#
_symmetry.space_group_name_H-M   'P 1'
#
loop_
_entity.id
_entity.type
_entity.pdbx_description
1 polymer ?
#
loop_
_entity_poly.entity_id
_entity_poly.type
_entity_poly.pdbx_seq_one_letter_code
_entity_poly.pdbx_strand_id
1 'polypeptide(L)'
;MPKDTDTVFDLEAFFHLSPDLFCIIAADGSYQKVNSAWEQMLGWKSADLIGHSWLELVHPHDIAIAHLPDAQQNLHLEIRYLHRDGSYRWLSWSLSTSPEGLTYAVGKDFTTQQQQITALSTERNSLYNLLDQLPAFLYLQPQDYGVGFYNQRFREVFGDPTGKPSCSAGLTARDWLPWTNPKRKS
;
A
#
# COMPACT_ATOMS: atom_id res chain seq x y z
N MET A 1 -22.35 20.27 -50.68
CA MET A 1 -21.10 20.86 -50.15
C MET A 1 -21.48 21.97 -49.19
N PRO A 2 -20.84 22.11 -48.02
CA PRO A 2 -20.17 21.12 -47.15
C PRO A 2 -20.88 21.06 -45.76
N LYS A 3 -20.55 20.25 -44.75
CA LYS A 3 -19.98 18.91 -44.56
C LYS A 3 -20.31 18.55 -43.09
N ASP A 4 -20.75 17.32 -42.85
CA ASP A 4 -20.46 16.50 -41.67
C ASP A 4 -20.54 17.17 -40.28
N THR A 5 -21.69 16.99 -39.64
CA THR A 5 -21.84 16.92 -38.19
C THR A 5 -21.10 15.69 -37.65
N ASP A 6 -19.78 15.76 -37.58
CA ASP A 6 -19.02 14.94 -36.66
C ASP A 6 -19.09 15.65 -35.31
N THR A 7 -19.75 15.03 -34.33
CA THR A 7 -19.53 15.32 -32.91
C THR A 7 -18.05 15.07 -32.62
N VAL A 8 -17.23 16.10 -32.80
CA VAL A 8 -15.83 16.11 -32.40
C VAL A 8 -15.83 15.97 -30.88
N PHE A 9 -15.47 14.80 -30.37
CA PHE A 9 -15.26 14.61 -28.95
C PHE A 9 -14.19 15.60 -28.47
N ASP A 10 -14.56 16.47 -27.53
CA ASP A 10 -13.64 17.46 -26.97
C ASP A 10 -12.71 16.77 -25.96
N LEU A 11 -11.55 16.35 -26.45
CA LEU A 11 -10.50 15.71 -25.64
C LEU A 11 -9.97 16.65 -24.55
N GLU A 12 -10.01 17.96 -24.77
CA GLU A 12 -9.56 18.94 -23.80
C GLU A 12 -10.58 19.05 -22.66
N ALA A 13 -11.87 19.13 -22.99
CA ALA A 13 -12.92 19.04 -21.98
C ALA A 13 -12.83 17.72 -21.20
N PHE A 14 -12.66 16.57 -21.87
CA PHE A 14 -12.52 15.28 -21.19
C PHE A 14 -11.34 15.28 -20.20
N PHE A 15 -10.19 15.80 -20.62
CA PHE A 15 -9.00 15.90 -19.79
C PHE A 15 -9.24 16.74 -18.51
N HIS A 16 -9.96 17.85 -18.64
CA HIS A 16 -10.26 18.75 -17.52
C HIS A 16 -11.47 18.35 -16.65
N LEU A 17 -12.41 17.56 -17.18
CA LEU A 17 -13.58 17.07 -16.46
C LEU A 17 -13.27 15.84 -15.58
N SER A 18 -12.15 15.15 -15.82
CA SER A 18 -11.73 14.03 -15.00
C SER A 18 -11.43 14.48 -13.56
N PRO A 19 -11.97 13.79 -12.53
CA PRO A 19 -11.62 14.04 -11.13
C PRO A 19 -10.26 13.43 -10.75
N ASP A 20 -9.73 12.52 -11.57
CA ASP A 20 -8.41 11.92 -11.38
C ASP A 20 -7.32 12.88 -11.88
N LEU A 21 -6.14 12.80 -11.24
CA LEU A 21 -4.98 13.60 -11.62
C LEU A 21 -4.43 13.09 -12.95
N PHE A 22 -4.53 13.90 -14.00
CA PHE A 22 -3.87 13.58 -15.26
C PHE A 22 -2.68 14.50 -15.44
N CYS A 23 -1.56 13.93 -15.89
CA CYS A 23 -0.41 14.71 -16.31
C CYS A 23 0.38 14.06 -17.45
N ILE A 24 1.14 14.90 -18.13
CA ILE A 24 2.15 14.52 -19.11
C ILE A 24 3.48 15.02 -18.57
N ILE A 25 4.47 14.13 -18.52
CA ILE A 25 5.81 14.40 -18.01
C ILE A 25 6.78 14.22 -19.17
N ALA A 26 7.68 15.19 -19.36
CA ALA A 26 8.74 15.10 -20.37
C ALA A 26 9.85 14.13 -19.93
N ALA A 27 10.71 13.74 -20.87
CA ALA A 27 11.83 12.83 -20.62
C ALA A 27 12.83 13.36 -19.56
N ASP A 28 12.88 14.67 -19.33
CA ASP A 28 13.67 15.31 -18.28
C ASP A 28 13.01 15.31 -16.89
N GLY A 29 11.78 14.77 -16.79
CA GLY A 29 10.99 14.74 -15.58
C GLY A 29 10.20 16.01 -15.29
N SER A 30 10.13 16.97 -16.22
CA SER A 30 9.31 18.17 -16.04
C SER A 30 7.84 17.95 -16.41
N TYR A 31 6.90 18.57 -15.70
CA TYR A 31 5.49 18.56 -16.11
C TYR A 31 5.29 19.37 -17.40
N GLN A 32 4.72 18.74 -18.41
CA GLN A 32 4.34 19.35 -19.69
C GLN A 32 2.86 19.74 -19.74
N LYS A 33 2.00 18.94 -19.10
CA LYS A 33 0.57 19.24 -18.98
C LYS A 33 0.02 18.63 -17.70
N VAL A 34 -0.92 19.31 -17.07
CA VAL A 34 -1.68 18.82 -15.91
C VAL A 34 -3.14 19.27 -16.06
N ASN A 35 -4.09 18.47 -15.57
CA ASN A 35 -5.50 18.84 -15.59
C ASN A 35 -5.93 19.67 -14.35
N SER A 36 -7.18 20.10 -14.34
CA SER A 36 -7.77 20.90 -13.24
C SER A 36 -7.90 20.13 -11.92
N ALA A 37 -7.87 18.79 -11.95
CA ALA A 37 -7.92 17.97 -10.74
C ALA A 37 -6.73 18.24 -9.81
N TRP A 38 -5.59 18.70 -10.31
CA TRP A 38 -4.43 19.06 -9.49
C TRP A 38 -4.74 20.17 -8.48
N GLU A 39 -5.45 21.20 -8.91
CA GLU A 39 -5.85 22.30 -8.03
C GLU A 39 -6.92 21.84 -7.04
N GLN A 40 -7.87 21.02 -7.49
CA GLN A 40 -8.96 20.53 -6.65
C GLN A 40 -8.49 19.51 -5.59
N MET A 41 -7.57 18.62 -5.95
CA MET A 41 -7.12 17.51 -5.11
C MET A 41 -5.86 17.86 -4.31
N LEU A 42 -4.89 18.54 -4.91
CA LEU A 42 -3.60 18.85 -4.27
C LEU A 42 -3.40 20.35 -3.97
N GLY A 43 -4.30 21.22 -4.44
CA GLY A 43 -4.20 22.67 -4.25
C GLY A 43 -3.20 23.36 -5.19
N TRP A 44 -2.48 22.61 -6.04
CA TRP A 44 -1.48 23.17 -6.94
C TRP A 44 -2.10 23.65 -8.25
N LYS A 45 -1.77 24.88 -8.65
CA LYS A 45 -2.21 25.40 -9.94
C LYS A 45 -1.32 24.85 -11.03
N SER A 46 -1.90 24.65 -12.22
CA SER A 46 -1.14 24.21 -13.40
C SER A 46 0.10 25.09 -13.65
N ALA A 47 -0.05 26.42 -13.58
CA ALA A 47 1.05 27.36 -13.77
C ALA A 47 2.22 27.21 -12.77
N ASP A 48 1.97 26.67 -11.57
CA ASP A 48 3.01 26.42 -10.56
C ASP A 48 3.77 25.11 -10.82
N LEU A 49 3.19 24.20 -11.63
CA LEU A 49 3.71 22.86 -11.87
C LEU A 49 4.45 22.73 -13.20
N ILE A 50 3.94 23.37 -14.25
CA ILE A 50 4.50 23.25 -15.59
C ILE A 50 5.97 23.68 -15.59
N GLY A 51 6.83 22.83 -16.16
CA GLY A 51 8.28 23.02 -16.20
C GLY A 51 9.05 22.59 -14.94
N HIS A 52 8.37 22.33 -13.82
CA HIS A 52 9.01 21.84 -12.59
C HIS A 52 9.08 20.31 -12.56
N SER A 53 10.02 19.79 -11.79
CA SER A 53 10.22 18.35 -11.70
C SER A 53 9.09 17.70 -10.91
N TRP A 54 8.54 16.60 -11.43
CA TRP A 54 7.50 15.84 -10.72
C TRP A 54 7.97 15.29 -9.36
N LEU A 55 9.27 15.06 -9.21
CA LEU A 55 9.87 14.58 -7.96
C LEU A 55 9.80 15.61 -6.83
N GLU A 56 9.64 16.91 -7.12
CA GLU A 56 9.55 17.96 -6.10
C GLU A 56 8.32 17.80 -5.19
N LEU A 57 7.27 17.16 -5.69
CA LEU A 57 6.06 16.88 -4.93
C LEU A 57 6.05 15.50 -4.29
N VAL A 58 7.02 14.63 -4.60
CA VAL A 58 7.08 13.29 -4.03
C VAL A 58 7.63 13.36 -2.61
N HIS A 59 7.01 12.63 -1.68
CA HIS A 59 7.48 12.55 -0.31
C HIS A 59 8.94 12.01 -0.26
N PRO A 60 9.84 12.58 0.57
CA PRO A 60 11.26 12.24 0.56
C PRO A 60 11.59 10.75 0.74
N HIS A 61 10.76 10.02 1.49
CA HIS A 61 10.96 8.58 1.72
C HIS A 61 10.53 7.70 0.54
N ASP A 62 9.78 8.27 -0.42
CA ASP A 62 9.26 7.55 -1.58
C ASP A 62 10.11 7.82 -2.83
N ILE A 63 11.05 8.79 -2.77
CA ILE A 63 11.93 9.15 -3.90
C ILE A 63 12.71 7.94 -4.44
N ALA A 64 13.16 7.04 -3.56
CA ALA A 64 13.96 5.89 -3.97
C ALA A 64 13.21 4.90 -4.88
N ILE A 65 11.87 4.89 -4.81
CA ILE A 65 11.01 4.04 -5.65
C ILE A 65 10.36 4.82 -6.79
N ALA A 66 10.43 6.16 -6.75
CA ALA A 66 9.82 7.05 -7.72
C ALA A 66 10.69 7.15 -8.99
N HIS A 67 10.25 6.47 -10.06
CA HIS A 67 10.90 6.52 -11.37
C HIS A 67 9.85 6.52 -12.48
N LEU A 68 10.23 7.01 -13.65
CA LEU A 68 9.42 6.89 -14.86
C LEU A 68 9.71 5.54 -15.54
N PRO A 69 8.71 4.89 -16.17
CA PRO A 69 8.96 3.69 -16.96
C PRO A 69 9.77 4.00 -18.21
N ASP A 70 10.52 3.01 -18.69
CA ASP A 70 11.13 3.05 -20.02
C ASP A 70 10.06 3.16 -21.12
N ALA A 71 10.48 3.54 -22.33
CA ALA A 71 9.59 3.66 -23.48
C ALA A 71 8.79 2.36 -23.73
N GLN A 72 7.50 2.52 -24.02
CA GLN A 72 6.53 1.44 -24.25
C GLN A 72 6.28 0.51 -23.05
N GLN A 73 6.73 0.88 -21.85
CA GLN A 73 6.41 0.16 -20.61
C GLN A 73 5.32 0.89 -19.81
N ASN A 74 4.61 0.10 -19.01
CA ASN A 74 3.67 0.59 -18.02
C ASN A 74 4.26 0.37 -16.63
N LEU A 75 4.06 1.33 -15.75
CA LEU A 75 4.49 1.25 -14.36
C LEU A 75 3.33 1.65 -13.45
N HIS A 76 3.21 0.94 -12.34
CA HIS A 76 2.28 1.27 -11.27
C HIS A 76 3.07 1.61 -10.00
N LEU A 77 2.77 2.75 -9.39
CA LEU A 77 3.42 3.22 -8.17
C LEU A 77 2.38 3.72 -7.17
N GLU A 78 2.57 3.39 -5.90
CA GLU A 78 1.81 3.96 -4.80
C GLU A 78 2.75 4.81 -3.95
N ILE A 79 2.63 6.13 -4.05
CA ILE A 79 3.55 7.08 -3.42
C ILE A 79 2.80 8.27 -2.84
N ARG A 80 3.41 8.92 -1.85
CA ARG A 80 2.84 10.11 -1.22
C ARG A 80 3.23 11.36 -1.99
N TYR A 81 2.23 12.20 -2.22
CA TYR A 81 2.38 13.50 -2.86
C TYR A 81 2.07 14.64 -1.90
N LEU A 82 2.86 15.71 -2.01
CA LEU A 82 2.74 16.93 -1.23
C LEU A 82 1.53 17.74 -1.71
N HIS A 83 0.60 17.98 -0.80
CA HIS A 83 -0.47 18.96 -0.96
C HIS A 83 0.06 20.36 -0.66
N ARG A 84 -0.54 21.39 -1.27
CA ARG A 84 -0.10 22.80 -1.13
C ARG A 84 -0.19 23.35 0.30
N ASP A 85 -0.96 22.71 1.18
CA ASP A 85 -1.05 23.03 2.61
C ASP A 85 0.06 22.39 3.47
N GLY A 86 0.94 21.59 2.86
CA GLY A 86 2.03 20.88 3.52
C GLY A 86 1.69 19.45 3.98
N SER A 87 0.43 19.02 3.86
CA SER A 87 0.05 17.63 4.13
C SER A 87 0.42 16.69 2.97
N TYR A 88 0.40 15.38 3.22
CA TYR A 88 0.66 14.37 2.19
C TYR A 88 -0.58 13.53 1.90
N ARG A 89 -0.79 13.21 0.63
CA ARG A 89 -1.84 12.31 0.15
C ARG A 89 -1.25 11.08 -0.52
N TRP A 90 -1.86 9.93 -0.30
CA TRP A 90 -1.47 8.68 -0.96
C TRP A 90 -2.09 8.64 -2.35
N LEU A 91 -1.24 8.59 -3.37
CA LEU A 91 -1.66 8.51 -4.77
C LEU A 91 -1.20 7.20 -5.39
N SER A 92 -2.14 6.53 -6.06
CA SER A 92 -1.90 5.36 -6.87
C SER A 92 -1.78 5.83 -8.32
N TRP A 93 -0.58 5.71 -8.88
CA TRP A 93 -0.20 6.19 -10.20
C TRP A 93 -0.11 5.05 -11.19
N SER A 94 -0.72 5.23 -12.35
CA SER A 94 -0.50 4.41 -13.54
C SER A 94 0.20 5.28 -14.59
N LEU A 95 1.42 4.88 -14.98
CA LEU A 95 2.29 5.61 -15.89
C LEU A 95 2.52 4.78 -17.16
N SER A 96 2.51 5.43 -18.31
CA SER A 96 2.83 4.85 -19.62
C SER A 96 3.72 5.80 -20.40
N THR A 97 4.91 5.36 -20.81
CA THR A 97 5.85 6.19 -21.58
C THR A 97 5.72 5.91 -23.07
N SER A 98 5.52 6.96 -23.86
CA SER A 98 5.44 6.86 -25.32
C SER A 98 6.81 6.65 -25.97
N PRO A 99 6.89 6.21 -27.23
CA PRO A 99 8.15 6.07 -27.96
C PRO A 99 8.95 7.39 -28.05
N GLU A 100 8.28 8.53 -28.01
CA GLU A 100 8.86 9.87 -28.05
C GLU A 100 9.40 10.32 -26.67
N GLY A 101 9.28 9.48 -25.64
CA GLY A 101 9.79 9.77 -24.29
C GLY A 101 8.85 10.64 -23.43
N LEU A 102 7.58 10.80 -23.83
CA LEU A 102 6.57 11.46 -23.00
C LEU A 102 5.86 10.43 -22.11
N THR A 103 5.85 10.66 -20.80
CA THR A 103 5.13 9.81 -19.86
C THR A 103 3.74 10.39 -19.59
N TYR A 104 2.71 9.60 -19.88
CA TYR A 104 1.32 9.89 -19.55
C TYR A 104 1.00 9.22 -18.22
N ALA A 105 0.50 9.98 -17.26
CA ALA A 105 0.24 9.46 -15.94
C ALA A 105 -1.17 9.81 -15.46
N VAL A 106 -1.79 8.84 -14.79
CA VAL A 106 -3.08 8.96 -14.12
C VAL A 106 -2.88 8.64 -12.64
N GLY A 107 -3.22 9.59 -11.78
CA GLY A 107 -3.11 9.49 -10.32
C GLY A 107 -4.48 9.47 -9.67
N LYS A 108 -4.70 8.49 -8.79
CA LYS A 108 -5.93 8.36 -7.99
C LYS A 108 -5.62 8.52 -6.51
N ASP A 109 -6.40 9.35 -5.82
CA ASP A 109 -6.33 9.45 -4.36
C ASP A 109 -6.90 8.18 -3.73
N PHE A 110 -6.09 7.51 -2.91
CA PHE A 110 -6.52 6.38 -2.10
C PHE A 110 -6.19 6.57 -0.61
N THR A 111 -6.03 7.83 -0.19
CA THR A 111 -5.67 8.19 1.19
C THR A 111 -6.64 7.61 2.21
N THR A 112 -7.95 7.66 1.94
CA THR A 112 -8.98 7.12 2.84
C THR A 112 -8.85 5.61 3.03
N GLN A 113 -8.66 4.85 1.94
CA GLN A 113 -8.44 3.40 2.04
C GLN A 113 -7.18 3.11 2.85
N GLN A 114 -6.12 3.88 2.63
CA GLN A 114 -4.86 3.61 3.31
C GLN A 114 -4.90 3.95 4.80
N GLN A 115 -5.66 4.97 5.19
CA GLN A 115 -5.96 5.26 6.59
C GLN A 115 -6.74 4.11 7.25
N GLN A 116 -7.71 3.51 6.55
CA GLN A 116 -8.46 2.36 7.05
C GLN A 116 -7.56 1.14 7.24
N ILE A 117 -6.72 0.81 6.25
CA ILE A 117 -5.77 -0.31 6.31
C ILE A 117 -4.79 -0.12 7.48
N THR A 118 -4.27 1.10 7.65
CA THR A 118 -3.33 1.43 8.72
C THR A 118 -4.00 1.36 10.09
N ALA A 119 -5.23 1.87 10.23
CA ALA A 119 -6.00 1.81 11.47
C ALA A 119 -6.29 0.36 11.88
N LEU A 120 -6.80 -0.46 10.94
CA LEU A 120 -7.05 -1.88 11.18
C LEU A 120 -5.77 -2.64 11.56
N SER A 121 -4.67 -2.34 10.89
CA SER A 121 -3.37 -2.96 11.20
C SER A 121 -2.88 -2.58 12.60
N THR A 122 -3.07 -1.32 13.00
CA THR A 122 -2.68 -0.81 14.32
C THR A 122 -3.52 -1.44 15.43
N GLU A 123 -4.84 -1.55 15.23
CA GLU A 123 -5.74 -2.23 16.17
C GLU A 123 -5.38 -3.72 16.29
N ARG A 124 -5.19 -4.41 15.16
CA ARG A 124 -4.78 -5.81 15.12
C ARG A 124 -3.45 -6.03 15.85
N ASN A 125 -2.46 -5.18 15.62
CA ASN A 125 -1.16 -5.27 16.29
C ASN A 125 -1.28 -5.01 17.78
N SER A 126 -2.15 -4.09 18.20
CA SER A 126 -2.42 -3.84 19.62
C SER A 126 -3.03 -5.08 20.29
N LEU A 127 -4.00 -5.73 19.65
CA LEU A 127 -4.57 -6.99 20.14
C LEU A 127 -3.52 -8.10 20.23
N TYR A 128 -2.71 -8.31 19.19
CA TYR A 128 -1.64 -9.30 19.23
C TYR A 128 -0.65 -9.02 20.36
N ASN A 129 -0.20 -7.78 20.53
CA ASN A 129 0.70 -7.40 21.61
C ASN A 129 0.09 -7.65 23.00
N LEU A 130 -1.19 -7.31 23.19
CA LEU A 130 -1.89 -7.60 24.44
C LEU A 130 -1.94 -9.10 24.72
N LEU A 131 -2.38 -9.91 23.75
CA LEU A 131 -2.46 -11.36 23.88
C LEU A 131 -1.09 -11.98 24.15
N ASP A 132 -0.04 -11.46 23.50
CA ASP A 132 1.32 -11.95 23.64
C ASP A 132 1.88 -11.69 25.05
N GLN A 133 1.56 -10.54 25.66
CA GLN A 133 2.03 -10.14 27.00
C GLN A 133 1.19 -10.67 28.16
N LEU A 134 0.05 -11.34 27.91
CA LEU A 134 -0.78 -11.88 28.98
C LEU A 134 0.02 -12.88 29.84
N PRO A 135 -0.05 -12.80 31.18
CA PRO A 135 0.59 -13.76 32.09
C PRO A 135 -0.19 -15.09 32.18
N ALA A 136 -0.85 -15.49 31.10
CA ALA A 136 -1.65 -16.71 30.97
C ALA A 136 -1.09 -17.56 29.83
N PHE A 137 -1.29 -18.88 29.89
CA PHE A 137 -0.95 -19.75 28.76
C PHE A 137 -2.04 -19.65 27.70
N LEU A 138 -1.73 -19.08 26.54
CA LEU A 138 -2.66 -18.98 25.42
C LEU A 138 -2.12 -19.71 24.20
N TYR A 139 -2.94 -20.56 23.60
CA TYR A 139 -2.73 -21.11 22.28
C TYR A 139 -4.06 -21.23 21.54
N LEU A 140 -4.04 -21.03 20.22
CA LEU A 140 -5.19 -21.27 19.35
C LEU A 140 -4.95 -22.53 18.52
N GLN A 141 -5.89 -23.46 18.62
CA GLN A 141 -5.91 -24.70 17.86
C GLN A 141 -6.95 -24.57 16.74
N PRO A 142 -6.55 -24.46 15.46
CA PRO A 142 -7.47 -24.48 14.34
C PRO A 142 -8.03 -25.90 14.11
N GLN A 143 -9.06 -26.02 13.25
CA GLN A 143 -9.75 -27.28 12.99
C GLN A 143 -8.88 -28.34 12.28
N ASP A 144 -7.84 -27.89 11.57
CA ASP A 144 -6.78 -28.74 11.00
C ASP A 144 -5.79 -29.25 12.06
N TYR A 145 -6.08 -28.96 13.33
CA TYR A 145 -5.28 -29.25 14.50
C TYR A 145 -3.96 -28.50 14.54
N GLY A 146 -3.61 -27.60 13.62
CA GLY A 146 -2.33 -26.87 13.63
C GLY A 146 -2.11 -25.99 14.87
N VAL A 147 -1.01 -25.23 14.88
CA VAL A 147 -0.81 -24.16 15.87
C VAL A 147 -1.05 -22.82 15.16
N GLY A 148 -2.21 -22.21 15.41
CA GLY A 148 -2.60 -20.95 14.76
C GLY A 148 -2.07 -19.69 15.46
N PHE A 149 -1.92 -19.74 16.79
CA PHE A 149 -1.35 -18.66 17.61
C PHE A 149 -0.88 -19.24 18.95
N TYR A 150 0.15 -18.65 19.55
CA TYR A 150 0.60 -18.95 20.91
C TYR A 150 1.33 -17.74 21.48
N ASN A 151 1.07 -17.41 22.74
CA ASN A 151 1.62 -16.19 23.35
C ASN A 151 3.02 -16.38 23.96
N GLN A 152 3.64 -15.29 24.41
CA GLN A 152 4.98 -15.30 25.01
C GLN A 152 5.05 -16.28 26.18
N ARG A 153 4.04 -16.28 27.04
CA ARG A 153 4.01 -17.17 28.20
C ARG A 153 4.01 -18.65 27.82
N PHE A 154 3.33 -19.01 26.72
CA PHE A 154 3.42 -20.35 26.15
C PHE A 154 4.85 -20.68 25.68
N ARG A 155 5.49 -19.77 24.91
CA ARG A 155 6.87 -19.98 24.40
C ARG A 155 7.89 -20.16 25.52
N GLU A 156 7.79 -19.38 26.59
CA GLU A 156 8.69 -19.46 27.75
C GLU A 156 8.67 -20.85 28.43
N VAL A 157 7.51 -21.50 28.47
CA VAL A 157 7.33 -22.75 29.21
C VAL A 157 7.44 -23.98 28.32
N PHE A 158 6.98 -23.89 27.07
CA PHE A 158 6.88 -25.04 26.15
C PHE A 158 7.87 -24.96 24.97
N GLY A 159 8.54 -23.83 24.79
CA GLY A 159 9.38 -23.55 23.62
C GLY A 159 8.57 -23.20 22.38
N ASP A 160 9.27 -22.91 21.28
CA ASP A 160 8.65 -22.63 19.99
C ASP A 160 8.09 -23.93 19.35
N PRO A 161 6.77 -24.00 19.08
CA PRO A 161 6.13 -25.13 18.43
C PRO A 161 6.16 -25.06 16.88
N THR A 162 6.70 -24.00 16.27
CA THR A 162 6.69 -23.82 14.81
C THR A 162 7.34 -25.01 14.10
N GLY A 163 6.62 -25.64 13.17
CA GLY A 163 7.10 -26.80 12.40
C GLY A 163 7.06 -28.15 13.13
N LYS A 164 6.59 -28.20 14.39
CA LYS A 164 6.33 -29.46 15.09
C LYS A 164 4.88 -29.90 14.83
N PRO A 165 4.63 -31.20 14.63
CA PRO A 165 3.27 -31.66 14.47
C PRO A 165 2.48 -31.34 15.74
N SER A 166 1.28 -30.82 15.54
CA SER A 166 0.38 -30.50 16.62
C SER A 166 -0.09 -31.75 17.35
N CYS A 167 -0.87 -31.56 18.41
CA CYS A 167 -1.17 -32.62 19.35
C CYS A 167 -1.92 -33.86 18.79
N SER A 168 -2.33 -33.82 17.52
CA SER A 168 -3.02 -34.90 16.81
C SER A 168 -2.09 -35.92 16.12
N ALA A 169 -0.78 -35.68 15.98
CA ALA A 169 0.16 -36.69 15.46
C ALA A 169 0.62 -37.70 16.53
N GLY A 170 -0.26 -38.01 17.49
CA GLY A 170 0.01 -38.92 18.61
C GLY A 170 0.69 -38.28 19.83
N LEU A 171 0.91 -36.96 19.83
CA LEU A 171 1.46 -36.22 20.97
C LEU A 171 0.36 -35.39 21.64
N THR A 172 -0.37 -35.93 22.61
CA THR A 172 -1.43 -35.18 23.30
C THR A 172 -0.89 -33.92 24.01
N ALA A 173 -1.77 -33.00 24.45
CA ALA A 173 -1.36 -31.88 25.33
C ALA A 173 -0.58 -32.35 26.58
N ARG A 174 -0.70 -33.64 26.97
CA ARG A 174 0.10 -34.26 28.04
C ARG A 174 1.58 -34.42 27.71
N ASP A 175 1.94 -34.48 26.43
CA ASP A 175 3.33 -34.65 25.98
C ASP A 175 4.12 -33.33 26.01
N TRP A 176 3.41 -32.20 26.09
CA TRP A 176 3.97 -30.85 26.19
C TRP A 176 3.92 -30.28 27.61
N LEU A 177 2.97 -30.71 28.44
CA LEU A 177 2.83 -30.24 29.82
C LEU A 177 3.85 -30.92 30.77
N PRO A 178 4.69 -30.15 31.51
CA PRO A 178 5.77 -30.72 32.33
C PRO A 178 5.29 -31.57 33.52
N TRP A 179 4.03 -31.47 33.95
CA TRP A 179 3.45 -32.23 35.06
C TRP A 179 2.72 -33.52 34.65
N THR A 180 2.55 -33.79 33.35
CA THR A 180 1.86 -34.99 32.84
C THR A 180 2.79 -36.04 32.24
N ASN A 181 4.10 -35.76 32.15
CA ASN A 181 5.10 -36.73 31.73
C ASN A 181 5.62 -37.53 32.95
N PRO A 182 5.23 -38.81 33.12
CA PRO A 182 5.68 -39.63 34.26
C PRO A 182 7.18 -39.94 34.22
N LYS A 183 7.90 -39.65 33.13
CA LYS A 183 9.35 -39.90 33.00
C LYS A 183 10.25 -38.75 33.50
N ARG A 184 9.68 -37.71 34.14
CA ARG A 184 10.43 -36.55 34.68
C ARG A 184 10.21 -36.28 36.18
N LYS A 185 9.60 -37.20 36.91
CA LYS A 185 9.74 -37.26 38.37
C LYS A 185 10.69 -38.42 38.68
N SER A 186 11.69 -38.12 39.52
CA SER A 186 12.70 -39.03 40.07
C SER A 186 12.22 -40.46 40.26
#